data_AF-A0A415UHU2-F1
#
_entry.id   AF-A0A415UHU2-F1
#
_cell.length_a   1.000
_cell.length_b   1.000
_cell.length_c   1.000
_cell.angle_alpha   90.00
_cell.angle_beta   90.00
_cell.angle_gamma   90.00
#
_symmetry.space_group_name_H-M   'P 1'
#
loop_
_entity.id
_entity.type
_entity.pdbx_description
1 polymer ?
#
loop_
_entity_poly.entity_id
_entity_poly.type
_entity_poly.pdbx_seq_one_letter_code
_entity_poly.pdbx_strand_id
1 'polypeptide(L)'
;MIYAAYAGTGKSYFCQENPEAIDLICMLFKYINLSEVSGNMESDREGEQIKTNPKLTLRNYWVLYYYWAIKYLLYYCPEIPLVIPTIDLILDFLEADQIPYTLIYPEKNLKDEYEKRYRTRGNTEEFLDIFIGQKVTGM
;
A
#
# COMPACT_ATOMS: atom_id res chain seq x y z
N MET A 1 3.60 -16.41 3.23
CA MET A 1 2.43 -15.80 3.93
C MET A 1 2.23 -14.38 3.43
N ILE A 2 1.00 -13.91 3.17
CA ILE A 2 0.73 -12.52 2.74
C ILE A 2 0.15 -11.70 3.89
N TYR A 3 0.73 -10.53 4.15
CA TYR A 3 0.21 -9.48 5.02
C TYR A 3 -0.28 -8.30 4.18
N ALA A 4 -1.60 -8.20 4.00
CA ALA A 4 -2.24 -7.10 3.30
C ALA A 4 -2.53 -5.96 4.29
N ALA A 5 -1.60 -5.02 4.35
CA ALA A 5 -1.55 -4.01 5.39
C ALA A 5 -1.95 -2.63 4.88
N TYR A 6 -2.85 -1.99 5.61
CA TYR A 6 -3.45 -0.72 5.23
C TYR A 6 -2.43 0.42 5.19
N ALA A 7 -2.72 1.48 4.43
CA ALA A 7 -1.81 2.62 4.36
C ALA A 7 -1.56 3.22 5.75
N GLY A 8 -0.29 3.48 6.10
CA GLY A 8 0.08 4.09 7.38
C GLY A 8 0.25 3.13 8.56
N THR A 9 -0.06 1.84 8.44
CA THR A 9 0.10 0.85 9.53
C THR A 9 1.55 0.46 9.86
N GLY A 10 2.53 1.19 9.31
CA GLY A 10 3.95 0.95 9.58
C GLY A 10 4.58 -0.17 8.75
N LYS A 11 4.01 -0.58 7.61
CA LYS A 11 4.58 -1.62 6.72
C LYS A 11 6.09 -1.53 6.50
N SER A 12 6.57 -0.38 6.02
CA SER A 12 7.98 -0.21 5.70
C SER A 12 8.85 -0.23 6.97
N TYR A 13 8.34 0.28 8.09
CA TYR A 13 9.01 0.14 9.40
C TYR A 13 9.08 -1.33 9.84
N PHE A 14 7.99 -2.09 9.70
CA PHE A 14 7.98 -3.52 9.99
C PHE A 14 9.01 -4.28 9.15
N CYS A 15 9.09 -4.03 7.84
CA CYS A 15 10.07 -4.71 6.97
C CYS A 15 11.53 -4.24 7.22
N GLN A 16 11.75 -3.05 7.76
CA GLN A 16 13.08 -2.63 8.22
C GLN A 16 13.55 -3.43 9.44
N GLU A 17 12.65 -3.68 10.39
CA GLU A 17 12.93 -4.48 11.60
C GLU A 17 12.92 -5.99 11.34
N ASN A 18 12.30 -6.44 10.24
CA ASN A 18 12.17 -7.84 9.84
C ASN A 18 12.68 -8.00 8.39
N PRO A 19 14.01 -7.99 8.18
CA PRO A 19 14.63 -7.92 6.85
C PRO A 19 14.39 -9.17 5.99
N GLU A 20 13.93 -10.26 6.58
CA GLU A 20 13.47 -11.46 5.88
C GLU A 20 12.13 -11.25 5.16
N ALA A 21 11.33 -10.27 5.58
CA ALA A 21 10.06 -9.94 4.94
C ALA A 21 10.26 -9.05 3.70
N ILE A 22 9.49 -9.29 2.66
CA ILE A 22 9.50 -8.47 1.44
C ILE A 22 8.45 -7.36 1.56
N ASP A 23 8.89 -6.10 1.63
CA ASP A 23 8.01 -4.94 1.36
C ASP A 23 7.78 -4.84 -0.15
N LEU A 24 6.70 -5.43 -0.65
CA LEU A 24 6.39 -5.40 -2.08
C LEU A 24 5.71 -4.07 -2.42
N ILE A 25 6.52 -3.04 -2.61
CA ILE A 25 6.06 -1.68 -2.89
C ILE A 25 5.36 -1.62 -4.26
N CYS A 26 4.06 -1.35 -4.27
CA CYS A 26 3.26 -1.30 -5.50
C CYS A 26 3.61 -0.15 -6.45
N MET A 27 4.26 0.90 -5.95
CA MET A 27 4.64 2.08 -6.74
C MET A 27 5.56 1.74 -7.92
N LEU A 28 6.46 0.76 -7.74
CA LEU A 28 7.39 0.29 -8.77
C LEU A 28 6.66 -0.29 -10.00
N PHE A 29 5.44 -0.78 -9.78
CA PHE A 29 4.57 -1.33 -10.83
C PHE A 29 3.62 -0.25 -11.35
N LYS A 30 3.11 0.60 -10.45
CA LYS A 30 2.08 1.60 -10.71
C LYS A 30 2.55 2.71 -11.66
N TYR A 31 3.81 3.11 -11.60
CA TYR A 31 4.31 4.27 -12.35
C TYR A 31 5.44 3.88 -13.31
N ILE A 32 5.43 4.46 -14.51
CA ILE A 32 6.48 4.18 -15.52
C ILE A 32 7.77 4.97 -15.28
N ASN A 33 7.67 6.15 -14.66
CA ASN A 33 8.77 7.09 -14.48
C ASN A 33 9.15 7.29 -13.01
N LEU A 34 8.86 6.30 -12.15
CA LEU A 34 9.11 6.42 -10.72
C LEU A 34 10.58 6.73 -10.42
N SER A 35 11.52 6.01 -11.07
CA SER A 35 12.96 6.19 -10.88
C SER A 35 13.46 7.57 -11.30
N GLU A 36 12.89 8.13 -12.36
CA GLU A 36 13.25 9.48 -12.85
C GLU A 36 12.75 10.57 -11.91
N VAL A 37 11.58 10.37 -11.31
CA VAL A 37 10.99 11.29 -10.33
C VAL A 37 11.68 11.13 -8.97
N SER A 38 12.08 9.92 -8.59
CA SER A 38 12.72 9.61 -7.30
C SER A 38 14.22 9.92 -7.26
N GLY A 39 14.92 9.81 -8.39
CA GLY A 39 16.37 10.06 -8.48
C GLY A 39 16.81 11.50 -8.15
N ASN A 40 15.87 12.38 -7.81
CA ASN A 40 16.11 13.75 -7.35
C ASN A 40 15.89 13.94 -5.83
N MET A 41 15.67 12.86 -5.06
CA MET A 41 15.28 12.93 -3.64
C MET A 41 16.03 11.87 -2.83
N GLU A 42 16.80 12.29 -1.81
CA GLU A 42 17.80 11.49 -1.11
C GLU A 42 17.35 10.88 0.23
N SER A 43 16.06 10.96 0.64
CA SER A 43 15.64 10.47 1.98
C SER A 43 14.33 9.67 2.05
N ASP A 44 14.27 8.71 2.98
CA ASP A 44 13.09 7.86 3.27
C ASP A 44 11.82 8.66 3.63
N ARG A 45 11.96 9.88 4.16
CA ARG A 45 10.84 10.80 4.43
C ARG A 45 10.21 11.35 3.15
N GLU A 46 10.94 11.34 2.03
CA GLU A 46 10.48 11.80 0.72
C GLU A 46 9.81 10.68 -0.08
N GLY A 47 10.06 9.41 0.26
CA GLY A 47 9.39 8.23 -0.30
C GLY A 47 7.86 8.21 -0.08
N GLU A 48 7.36 8.85 0.98
CA GLU A 48 5.92 9.08 1.15
C GLU A 48 5.40 10.27 0.33
N GLN A 49 6.20 11.33 0.13
CA GLN A 49 5.82 12.53 -0.61
C GLN A 49 5.78 12.32 -2.12
N ILE A 50 6.62 11.42 -2.64
CA ILE A 50 6.59 11.07 -4.06
C ILE A 50 5.24 10.47 -4.48
N LYS A 51 4.49 9.83 -3.57
CA LYS A 51 3.18 9.21 -3.85
C LYS A 51 2.15 10.20 -4.40
N THR A 52 2.28 11.47 -4.05
CA THR A 52 1.39 12.56 -4.47
C THR A 52 2.02 13.45 -5.54
N ASN A 53 3.18 13.08 -6.10
CA ASN A 53 3.87 13.90 -7.08
C ASN A 53 3.08 13.91 -8.41
N PRO A 54 2.61 15.08 -8.88
CA PRO A 54 1.78 15.17 -10.09
C PRO A 54 2.54 14.81 -11.38
N LYS A 55 3.87 14.70 -11.34
CA LYS A 55 4.71 14.28 -12.48
C LYS A 55 4.72 12.76 -12.69
N LEU A 56 4.12 11.98 -11.79
CA LEU A 56 4.08 10.53 -11.93
C LEU A 56 3.09 10.09 -13.00
N THR A 57 3.57 9.26 -13.93
CA THR A 57 2.77 8.75 -15.05
C THR A 57 2.32 7.33 -14.75
N LEU A 58 1.00 7.12 -14.72
CA LEU A 58 0.39 5.82 -14.43
C LEU A 58 0.69 4.81 -15.54
N ARG A 59 1.08 3.59 -15.15
CA ARG A 59 1.26 2.46 -16.06
C ARG A 59 -0.10 1.78 -16.27
N ASN A 60 -0.48 1.57 -17.52
CA ASN A 60 -1.66 0.75 -17.85
C ASN A 60 -1.50 -0.68 -17.31
N TYR A 61 -2.60 -1.24 -16.80
CA TYR A 61 -2.63 -2.61 -16.28
C TYR A 61 -1.64 -2.93 -15.15
N TRP A 62 -1.13 -1.91 -14.45
CA TRP A 62 -0.15 -2.10 -13.37
C TRP A 62 -0.59 -3.09 -12.29
N VAL A 63 -1.90 -3.15 -12.00
CA VAL A 63 -2.47 -4.07 -11.01
C VAL A 63 -2.24 -5.53 -11.41
N LEU A 64 -2.34 -5.85 -12.71
CA LEU A 64 -2.08 -7.21 -13.19
C LEU A 64 -0.59 -7.58 -13.05
N TYR A 65 0.32 -6.66 -13.41
CA TYR A 65 1.76 -6.87 -13.21
C TYR A 65 2.11 -7.05 -11.74
N TYR A 66 1.48 -6.26 -10.87
CA TYR A 66 1.66 -6.37 -9.43
C TYR A 66 1.15 -7.71 -8.90
N TYR A 67 -0.04 -8.14 -9.32
CA TYR A 67 -0.61 -9.42 -8.96
C TYR A 67 0.27 -10.60 -9.42
N TRP A 68 0.79 -10.56 -10.64
CA TRP A 68 1.73 -11.56 -11.13
C TRP A 68 3.02 -11.60 -10.31
N ALA A 69 3.54 -10.46 -9.85
CA ALA A 69 4.69 -10.44 -8.96
C ALA A 69 4.38 -11.11 -7.61
N ILE A 70 3.18 -10.91 -7.06
CA ILE A 70 2.74 -11.62 -5.85
C ILE A 70 2.75 -13.14 -6.09
N LYS A 71 2.10 -13.62 -7.17
CA LYS A 71 2.08 -15.06 -7.49
C LYS A 71 3.47 -15.62 -7.73
N TYR A 72 4.33 -14.88 -8.42
CA TYR A 72 5.71 -15.28 -8.67
C TYR A 72 6.47 -15.46 -7.36
N LEU A 73 6.39 -14.50 -6.44
CA LEU A 73 7.05 -14.58 -5.14
C LEU A 73 6.48 -15.70 -4.27
N LEU A 74 5.17 -15.91 -4.28
CA LEU A 74 4.56 -17.05 -3.57
C LEU A 74 5.03 -18.40 -4.10
N TYR A 75 5.25 -18.51 -5.41
CA TYR A 75 5.69 -19.76 -6.02
C TYR A 75 7.17 -20.06 -5.75
N TYR A 76 8.04 -19.05 -5.93
CA TYR A 76 9.49 -19.23 -5.82
C TYR A 76 10.04 -19.01 -4.40
N CYS A 77 9.32 -18.29 -3.55
CA CYS A 77 9.72 -17.93 -2.20
C CYS A 77 8.56 -18.10 -1.18
N PRO A 78 7.93 -19.29 -1.09
CA PRO A 78 6.69 -19.48 -0.31
C PRO A 78 6.84 -19.19 1.20
N GLU A 79 8.04 -19.43 1.74
CA GLU A 79 8.37 -19.24 3.15
C GLU A 79 8.61 -17.78 3.53
N ILE A 80 8.85 -16.92 2.55
CA ILE A 80 9.14 -15.50 2.79
C ILE A 80 7.83 -14.74 3.04
N PRO A 81 7.69 -14.01 4.16
CA PRO A 81 6.55 -13.13 4.36
C PRO A 81 6.51 -12.02 3.31
N LEU A 82 5.35 -11.85 2.69
CA LEU A 82 5.10 -10.82 1.70
C LEU A 82 4.18 -9.75 2.30
N VAL A 83 4.69 -8.54 2.44
CA VAL A 83 3.90 -7.39 2.91
C VAL A 83 3.46 -6.58 1.69
N ILE A 84 2.14 -6.44 1.52
CA ILE A 84 1.53 -5.71 0.41
C ILE A 84 0.64 -4.58 0.96
N PRO A 85 0.42 -3.48 0.23
CA PRO A 85 -0.64 -2.55 0.56
C PRO A 85 -2.00 -3.20 0.28
N THR A 86 -3.00 -2.85 1.10
CA THR A 86 -4.40 -3.17 0.81
C THR A 86 -4.83 -2.45 -0.47
N ILE A 87 -5.14 -3.21 -1.52
CA ILE A 87 -5.69 -2.74 -2.80
C ILE A 87 -6.85 -3.66 -3.13
N ASP A 88 -8.08 -3.15 -3.18
CA ASP A 88 -9.30 -3.96 -3.31
C ASP A 88 -9.22 -4.96 -4.45
N LEU A 89 -8.85 -4.50 -5.66
CA LEU A 89 -8.74 -5.38 -6.83
C LEU A 89 -7.68 -6.49 -6.69
N ILE A 90 -6.62 -6.27 -5.90
CA ILE A 90 -5.64 -7.32 -5.59
C ILE A 90 -6.24 -8.34 -4.62
N LEU A 91 -7.00 -7.88 -3.62
CA LEU A 91 -7.69 -8.78 -2.69
C LEU A 91 -8.72 -9.64 -3.44
N ASP A 92 -9.49 -9.05 -4.34
CA ASP A 92 -10.44 -9.78 -5.20
C ASP A 92 -9.73 -10.87 -6.01
N PHE A 93 -8.56 -10.59 -6.57
CA PHE A 93 -7.77 -11.59 -7.30
C PHE A 93 -7.23 -12.69 -6.38
N LEU A 94 -6.73 -12.34 -5.20
CA LEU A 94 -6.27 -13.33 -4.21
C LEU A 94 -7.42 -14.24 -3.77
N GLU A 95 -8.61 -13.69 -3.53
CA GLU A 95 -9.80 -14.46 -3.18
C GLU A 95 -10.26 -15.38 -4.31
N ALA A 96 -10.29 -14.86 -5.55
CA ALA A 96 -10.65 -15.65 -6.73
C ALA A 96 -9.71 -16.85 -6.95
N ASP A 97 -8.41 -16.66 -6.70
CA ASP A 97 -7.40 -17.72 -6.81
C ASP A 97 -7.24 -18.53 -5.50
N GLN A 98 -8.06 -18.29 -4.47
CA GLN A 98 -8.02 -18.95 -3.16
C GLN A 98 -6.66 -18.86 -2.44
N ILE A 99 -5.97 -17.73 -2.62
CA ILE A 99 -4.69 -17.45 -1.99
C ILE A 99 -4.95 -16.78 -0.62
N PRO A 100 -4.54 -17.41 0.50
CA PRO A 100 -4.79 -16.86 1.83
C PRO A 100 -3.92 -15.63 2.11
N TYR A 101 -4.51 -14.65 2.78
CA TYR A 101 -3.83 -13.44 3.23
C TYR A 101 -4.40 -12.96 4.57
N THR A 102 -3.59 -12.23 5.33
CA THR A 102 -4.00 -11.59 6.58
C THR A 102 -4.20 -10.10 6.36
N LEU A 103 -5.39 -9.59 6.67
CA LEU A 103 -5.68 -8.16 6.66
C LEU A 103 -5.15 -7.50 7.93
N ILE A 104 -4.42 -6.39 7.75
CA ILE A 104 -3.90 -5.59 8.86
C ILE A 104 -4.47 -4.18 8.74
N TYR A 105 -5.38 -3.85 9.64
CA TYR A 105 -5.97 -2.52 9.79
C TYR A 105 -5.53 -1.89 11.10
N PRO A 106 -5.42 -0.55 11.15
CA PRO A 106 -5.18 0.14 12.41
C PRO A 106 -6.36 -0.06 13.36
N GLU A 107 -6.08 -0.03 14.67
CA GLU A 107 -7.14 -0.06 15.68
C GLU A 107 -8.07 1.15 15.51
N LYS A 108 -9.38 0.94 15.72
CA LYS A 108 -10.42 1.98 15.56
C LYS A 108 -10.12 3.26 16.36
N ASN A 109 -9.43 3.13 17.48
CA ASN A 109 -9.11 4.25 18.39
C ASN A 109 -7.97 5.13 17.86
N LEU A 110 -7.24 4.70 16.83
CA LEU A 110 -6.18 5.47 16.18
C LEU A 110 -6.72 6.29 15.00
N LYS A 111 -8.02 6.20 14.66
CA LYS A 111 -8.64 6.90 13.52
C LYS A 111 -8.26 8.39 13.46
N ASP A 112 -8.30 9.09 14.59
CA ASP A 112 -7.99 10.52 14.66
C ASP A 112 -6.51 10.82 14.34
N GLU A 113 -5.60 9.95 14.78
CA GLU A 113 -4.17 10.07 14.48
C GLU A 113 -3.89 9.81 13.00
N TYR A 114 -4.56 8.82 12.41
CA TYR A 114 -4.46 8.51 11.00
C TYR A 114 -5.07 9.61 10.12
N GLU A 115 -6.25 10.14 10.48
CA GLU A 115 -6.87 11.29 9.81
C GLU A 115 -5.94 12.49 9.81
N LYS A 116 -5.32 12.80 10.95
CA LYS A 116 -4.34 13.89 11.06
C LYS A 116 -3.13 13.67 10.14
N ARG A 117 -2.62 12.43 10.05
CA ARG A 117 -1.55 12.06 9.12
C ARG A 117 -1.98 12.23 7.66
N TYR A 118 -3.19 11.81 7.28
CA TYR A 118 -3.68 11.96 5.90
C TYR A 118 -3.91 13.41 5.49
N ARG A 119 -4.52 14.23 6.38
CA ARG A 119 -4.73 15.68 6.15
C ARG A 119 -3.41 16.44 6.04
N THR A 120 -2.44 16.13 6.90
CA THR A 120 -1.10 16.75 6.85
C THR A 120 -0.35 16.41 5.55
N ARG A 121 -0.71 15.30 4.89
CA ARG A 121 -0.10 14.82 3.63
C ARG A 121 -0.81 15.34 2.36
N GLY A 122 -1.84 16.17 2.48
CA GLY A 122 -2.54 16.76 1.34
C GLY A 122 -3.42 15.78 0.54
N ASN A 123 -3.86 14.68 1.15
CA ASN A 123 -4.83 13.79 0.50
C ASN A 123 -6.20 14.48 0.38
N THR A 124 -6.92 14.21 -0.71
CA THR A 124 -8.23 14.81 -1.01
C THR A 124 -9.32 14.32 -0.05
N GLU A 125 -10.39 15.10 0.13
CA GLU A 125 -11.53 14.75 1.00
C GLU A 125 -12.20 13.42 0.58
N GLU A 126 -12.22 13.08 -0.72
CA GLU A 126 -12.68 11.76 -1.22
C GLU A 126 -11.85 10.58 -0.65
N PHE A 127 -10.56 10.79 -0.39
CA PHE A 127 -9.70 9.79 0.24
C PHE A 127 -10.01 9.65 1.74
N LEU A 128 -10.53 10.69 2.40
CA LEU A 128 -10.92 10.64 3.81
C LEU A 128 -12.28 9.94 4.01
N ASP A 129 -13.23 10.14 3.09
CA ASP A 129 -14.57 9.53 3.17
C ASP A 129 -14.54 8.01 3.04
N ILE A 130 -13.66 7.47 2.18
CA ILE A 130 -13.42 6.01 2.07
C ILE A 130 -12.78 5.45 3.36
N PHE A 131 -12.01 6.26 4.09
CA PHE A 131 -11.18 5.82 5.23
C PHE A 131 -11.87 5.96 6.59
N ILE A 132 -12.69 7.00 6.78
CA ILE A 132 -13.37 7.27 8.06
C ILE A 132 -14.73 6.57 8.11
N GLY A 133 -15.33 6.31 6.94
CA GLY A 133 -16.73 5.91 6.81
C GLY A 133 -17.64 7.10 7.08
N GLN A 134 -18.74 7.21 6.32
CA GLN A 134 -19.75 8.24 6.56
C GLN A 134 -20.06 8.31 8.05
N LYS A 135 -19.97 9.50 8.65
CA LYS A 135 -20.63 9.75 9.93
C LYS A 135 -22.10 9.38 9.71
N VAL A 136 -22.50 8.21 10.19
CA VAL A 136 -23.90 7.93 10.43
C VAL A 136 -24.29 8.85 11.58
N THR A 137 -24.66 10.08 11.24
CA THR A 137 -25.47 10.91 12.12
C THR A 137 -26.73 10.13 12.34
N GLY A 138 -26.89 9.62 13.56
CA GLY A 138 -28.07 8.88 13.98
C GLY A 138 -29.35 9.63 13.60
N MET A 139 -30.27 8.89 13.00
CA MET A 139 -31.70 9.11 13.21
C MET A 139 -32.15 8.25 14.38
#